data_AF-X1C9Y8-F1
#
_entry.id   AF-X1C9Y8-F1
#
_cell.length_a   1.000
_cell.length_b   1.000
_cell.length_c   1.000
_cell.angle_alpha   90.00
_cell.angle_beta   90.00
_cell.angle_gamma   90.00
#
_symmetry.space_group_name_H-M   'P 1'
#
loop_
_entity.id
_entity.type
_entity.pdbx_description
1 polymer ?
#
loop_
_entity_poly.entity_id
_entity_poly.type
_entity_poly.pdbx_seq_one_letter_code
_entity_poly.pdbx_strand_id
1 'polypeptide(L)'
;MSDLICVFDVGTTGTRTIVFDINGKEMARDYEEYQIPKQPVGISEQDPLIWWNAIKKTCNYVSQKVNTNDIVGISVASLRETLT
;
A
#
# COMPACT_ATOMS: atom_id res chain seq x y z
N MET A 1 -2.62 -8.01 24.07
CA MET A 1 -2.14 -7.28 22.89
C MET A 1 -1.71 -8.33 21.89
N SER A 2 -2.22 -8.25 20.67
CA SER A 2 -1.81 -9.14 19.59
C SER A 2 -0.93 -8.31 18.68
N ASP A 3 0.35 -8.67 18.54
CA ASP A 3 1.27 -7.91 17.70
C ASP A 3 0.83 -7.96 16.23
N LEU A 4 0.75 -6.80 15.59
CA LEU A 4 0.35 -6.63 14.20
C LEU A 4 1.49 -6.03 13.37
N ILE A 5 1.56 -6.42 12.11
CA ILE A 5 2.47 -5.83 11.12
C ILE A 5 1.63 -5.19 10.02
N CYS A 6 1.92 -3.91 9.71
CA CYS A 6 1.34 -3.22 8.57
C CYS A 6 2.28 -3.32 7.36
N VAL A 7 1.76 -3.72 6.22
CA VAL A 7 2.50 -3.89 4.98
C VAL A 7 1.92 -2.98 3.92
N PHE A 8 2.76 -2.13 3.35
CA PHE A 8 2.46 -1.40 2.12
C PHE A 8 3.05 -2.18 0.95
N ASP A 9 2.20 -2.59 0.01
CA ASP A 9 2.63 -3.17 -1.26
C ASP A 9 2.26 -2.21 -2.39
N VAL A 10 3.28 -1.49 -2.87
CA VAL A 10 3.20 -0.41 -3.84
C VAL A 10 3.54 -0.97 -5.23
N GLY A 11 2.51 -1.40 -5.96
CA GLY A 11 2.64 -1.99 -7.29
C GLY A 11 2.67 -0.96 -8.43
N THR A 12 2.66 -1.44 -9.66
CA THR A 12 2.64 -0.62 -10.88
C THR A 12 1.25 -0.10 -11.23
N THR A 13 0.18 -0.86 -10.95
CA THR A 13 -1.20 -0.51 -11.31
C THR A 13 -2.02 0.00 -10.13
N GLY A 14 -1.53 -0.18 -8.91
CA GLY A 14 -2.22 0.15 -7.69
C GLY A 14 -1.38 -0.16 -6.46
N THR A 15 -1.84 0.29 -5.31
CA THR A 15 -1.23 -0.01 -4.02
C THR A 15 -2.23 -0.72 -3.13
N ARG A 16 -1.72 -1.55 -2.22
CA ARG A 16 -2.52 -2.12 -1.13
C ARG A 16 -1.82 -1.91 0.20
N THR A 17 -2.64 -1.72 1.22
CA THR A 17 -2.18 -1.78 2.61
C THR A 17 -2.83 -3.00 3.26
N ILE A 18 -2.04 -3.82 3.92
CA ILE A 18 -2.49 -5.05 4.56
C ILE A 18 -1.96 -5.08 6.00
N VAL A 19 -2.81 -5.46 6.95
CA VAL A 19 -2.40 -5.71 8.33
C VAL A 19 -2.47 -7.20 8.60
N PHE A 20 -1.37 -7.77 9.09
CA PHE A 20 -1.27 -9.18 9.48
C PHE A 20 -1.06 -9.33 10.98
N ASP A 21 -1.54 -10.43 11.56
CA ASP A 21 -1.09 -10.90 12.87
C ASP A 21 0.22 -11.68 12.77
N ILE A 22 0.81 -12.05 13.91
CA ILE A 22 2.06 -12.83 13.99
C ILE A 22 2.00 -14.21 13.35
N ASN A 23 0.81 -14.76 13.13
CA ASN A 23 0.61 -16.06 12.48
C ASN A 23 0.47 -15.91 10.96
N GLY A 24 0.57 -14.68 10.43
CA GLY A 24 0.36 -14.37 9.02
C GLY A 24 -1.11 -14.31 8.62
N LYS A 25 -2.05 -14.26 9.58
CA LYS A 25 -3.47 -14.07 9.27
C LYS A 25 -3.71 -12.62 8.87
N GLU A 26 -4.39 -12.43 7.74
CA GLU A 26 -4.85 -11.11 7.31
C GLU A 26 -5.97 -10.60 8.24
N MET A 27 -5.73 -9.44 8.86
CA MET A 27 -6.66 -8.79 9.79
C MET A 27 -7.47 -7.69 9.10
N ALA A 28 -6.86 -6.99 8.15
CA ALA A 28 -7.50 -5.98 7.32
C ALA A 28 -6.71 -5.78 6.03
N ARG A 29 -7.41 -5.43 4.95
CA ARG A 29 -6.80 -5.03 3.69
C ARG A 29 -7.59 -3.93 3.02
N ASP A 30 -6.90 -3.11 2.24
CA ASP A 30 -7.51 -2.23 1.24
C ASP A 30 -6.62 -2.14 0.00
N TYR A 31 -7.22 -1.83 -1.15
CA TYR A 31 -6.54 -1.68 -2.43
C TYR A 31 -7.08 -0.47 -3.18
N GLU A 32 -6.18 0.34 -3.72
CA GLU A 32 -6.51 1.46 -4.59
C GLU A 32 -5.81 1.29 -5.93
N GLU A 33 -6.61 1.25 -7.00
CA GLU A 33 -6.12 1.27 -8.37
C GLU A 33 -5.71 2.69 -8.77
N TYR A 34 -4.58 2.81 -9.47
CA TYR A 34 -4.10 4.09 -9.97
C TYR A 34 -4.84 4.49 -11.25
N GLN A 35 -5.26 5.75 -11.31
CA GLN A 35 -5.75 6.35 -12.54
C GLN A 35 -4.54 6.76 -13.40
N ILE A 36 -4.06 5.85 -14.24
CA ILE A 36 -2.90 6.06 -15.10
C ILE A 36 -3.37 6.66 -16.43
N PRO A 37 -2.94 7.88 -16.81
CA PRO A 37 -3.30 8.47 -18.08
C PRO A 37 -2.69 7.67 -19.25
N LYS A 38 -3.35 7.72 -20.43
CA LYS A 38 -2.81 7.12 -21.65
C LYS A 38 -1.50 7.80 -22.05
N GLN A 39 -0.49 7.00 -22.40
CA GLN A 39 0.85 7.48 -22.76
C GLN A 39 1.25 7.07 -24.18
N PRO A 40 2.26 7.73 -24.77
CA PRO A 40 2.87 7.29 -26.01
C PRO A 40 3.41 5.86 -25.92
N VAL A 41 3.49 5.18 -27.06
CA VAL A 41 4.07 3.83 -27.14
C VAL A 41 5.52 3.86 -26.68
N GLY A 42 5.88 2.99 -25.73
CA GLY A 42 7.23 2.88 -25.17
C GLY A 42 7.51 3.77 -23.96
N ILE A 43 6.54 4.58 -23.53
CA ILE A 43 6.65 5.40 -22.32
C ILE A 43 5.80 4.78 -21.21
N SER A 44 6.37 4.73 -20.00
CA SER A 44 5.68 4.35 -18.77
C SER A 44 6.17 5.23 -17.63
N GLU A 45 5.42 6.30 -17.36
CA GLU A 45 5.68 7.27 -16.30
C GLU A 45 4.48 7.36 -15.35
N GLN A 46 4.70 7.77 -14.11
CA GLN A 46 3.62 7.97 -13.14
C GLN A 46 3.95 9.17 -12.27
N ASP A 47 2.92 9.94 -11.92
CA ASP A 47 3.05 11.02 -10.93
C ASP A 47 3.18 10.40 -9.53
N PRO A 48 4.27 10.65 -8.78
CA PRO A 48 4.45 10.14 -7.42
C PRO A 48 3.32 10.51 -6.45
N LEU A 49 2.58 11.59 -6.70
CA LEU A 49 1.43 11.97 -5.89
C LEU A 49 0.26 10.99 -6.05
N ILE A 50 0.13 10.31 -7.19
CA ILE A 50 -0.87 9.25 -7.38
C ILE A 50 -0.60 8.12 -6.39
N TRP A 51 0.65 7.66 -6.30
CA TRP A 51 1.06 6.63 -5.34
C TRP A 51 0.83 7.08 -3.90
N TRP A 52 1.30 8.28 -3.55
CA TRP A 52 1.21 8.78 -2.18
C TRP A 52 -0.24 8.95 -1.71
N ASN A 53 -1.11 9.46 -2.56
CA ASN A 53 -2.52 9.63 -2.23
C ASN A 53 -3.24 8.28 -2.09
N ALA A 54 -2.92 7.32 -2.96
CA ALA A 54 -3.44 5.96 -2.87
C ALA A 54 -2.99 5.25 -1.58
N ILE A 55 -1.70 5.36 -1.21
CA ILE A 55 -1.13 4.81 0.03
C ILE A 55 -1.84 5.38 1.26
N LYS A 56 -2.05 6.70 1.31
CA LYS A 56 -2.79 7.33 2.42
C LYS A 56 -4.23 6.83 2.50
N LYS A 57 -4.89 6.64 1.37
CA LYS A 57 -6.28 6.15 1.32
C LYS A 57 -6.37 4.74 1.91
N THR A 58 -5.56 3.81 1.42
CA THR A 58 -5.57 2.43 1.90
C THR A 58 -5.11 2.33 3.36
N CYS A 59 -4.12 3.13 3.77
CA CYS A 59 -3.66 3.23 5.16
C CYS A 59 -4.79 3.67 6.11
N ASN A 60 -5.48 4.76 5.76
CA ASN A 60 -6.58 5.29 6.57
C ASN A 60 -7.74 4.31 6.68
N TYR A 61 -8.01 3.53 5.63
CA TYR A 61 -9.04 2.49 5.70
C TYR A 61 -8.65 1.40 6.69
N VAL A 62 -7.44 0.81 6.57
CA VAL A 62 -7.04 -0.30 7.44
C VAL A 62 -6.84 0.14 8.89
N SER A 63 -6.40 1.39 9.13
CA SER A 63 -6.22 1.93 10.48
C SER A 63 -7.54 2.06 11.24
N GLN A 64 -8.69 2.09 10.54
CA GLN A 64 -10.02 2.07 11.16
C GLN A 64 -10.53 0.65 11.45
N LYS A 65 -9.85 -0.39 10.93
CA LYS A 65 -10.24 -1.80 11.10
C LYS A 65 -9.49 -2.51 12.22
N VAL A 66 -8.39 -1.95 12.69
CA VAL A 66 -7.55 -2.51 13.75
C VAL A 66 -7.21 -1.46 14.80
N ASN A 67 -6.79 -1.89 15.98
CA ASN A 67 -6.20 -0.98 16.97
C ASN A 67 -4.75 -0.67 16.56
N THR A 68 -4.48 0.56 16.17
CA THR A 68 -3.14 0.96 15.67
C THR A 68 -2.04 0.88 16.72
N ASN A 69 -2.37 0.90 18.01
CA ASN A 69 -1.40 0.69 19.09
C ASN A 69 -0.83 -0.74 19.12
N ASP A 70 -1.49 -1.70 18.45
CA ASP A 70 -1.02 -3.07 18.32
C ASP A 70 -0.08 -3.26 17.11
N ILE A 71 0.11 -2.23 16.25
CA ILE A 71 1.03 -2.29 15.12
C ILE A 71 2.46 -2.08 15.62
N VAL A 72 3.24 -3.16 15.65
CA VAL A 72 4.62 -3.16 16.16
C VAL A 72 5.66 -2.95 15.06
N GLY A 73 5.25 -3.01 13.79
CA GLY A 73 6.15 -2.86 12.65
C GLY A 73 5.44 -2.46 11.37
N ILE A 74 6.19 -1.77 10.51
CA ILE A 74 5.76 -1.38 9.16
C ILE A 74 6.76 -1.96 8.16
N SER A 75 6.24 -2.58 7.11
CA SER A 75 7.02 -3.08 5.98
C SER A 75 6.55 -2.41 4.68
N VAL A 76 7.48 -2.22 3.76
CA VAL A 76 7.20 -1.68 2.43
C VAL A 76 7.80 -2.62 1.38
N ALA A 77 6.93 -3.15 0.53
CA ALA A 77 7.27 -3.77 -0.74
C ALA A 77 6.90 -2.79 -1.85
N SER A 78 7.79 -2.60 -2.83
CA SER A 78 7.57 -1.65 -3.92
C SER A 78 7.98 -2.25 -5.25
N LEU A 79 7.38 -1.74 -6.33
CA LEU A 79 7.91 -1.94 -7.66
C LEU A 79 9.37 -1.43 -7.71
N ARG A 80 10.21 -2.20 -8.38
CA ARG A 80 11.62 -1.87 -8.56
C ARG A 80 11.80 -1.17 -9.92
N GLU A 81 13.02 -0.68 -10.16
CA GLU A 81 13.47 -0.08 -11.42
C GLU A 81 12.81 1.26 -11.84
N THR A 82 11.77 1.72 -11.14
CA THR A 82 11.26 3.09 -11.30
C THR A 82 12.27 4.11 -10.79
N LEU A 83 12.59 5.11 -11.61
CA LEU A 83 13.62 6.11 -11.35
C LEU A 83 13.02 7.52 -11.47
N THR A 84 13.58 8.47 -10.72
CA THR A 84 13.22 9.90 -10.73
C THR A 84 14.12 10.70 -11.63
#